data_AF-A0A2N1WA74-F1
#
_entry.id   AF-A0A2N1WA74-F1
#
_cell.length_a   1.000
_cell.length_b   1.000
_cell.length_c   1.000
_cell.angle_alpha   90.00
_cell.angle_beta   90.00
_cell.angle_gamma   90.00
#
_symmetry.space_group_name_H-M   'P 1'
#
loop_
_entity.id
_entity.type
_entity.pdbx_description
1 polymer ?
#
loop_
_entity_poly.entity_id
_entity_poly.type
_entity_poly.pdbx_seq_one_letter_code
_entity_poly.pdbx_strand_id
1 'polypeptide(L)'
;MHIELTDHLRCPVDHEESFLVLLPERMDGRLVPVGALGCPVCGWDAGWTDGIPDFGGGTPGAGHPQFDAAGAVALLGIDGPGGWLALAGRAGALAAELAELLPGIGIVAVNPATEISPDNVLSVLRTAAWPLKRHALRGVIVGADAEALAGAALASVLPGLRAVGEGTSPPLGPGDELLAGAGGVWVVRKG
;
A
#
# COMPACT_ATOMS: atom_id res chain seq x y z
N MET A 1 -9.78 -5.14 7.74
CA MET A 1 -8.68 -5.59 6.87
C MET A 1 -9.08 -6.86 6.14
N HIS A 2 -8.74 -7.03 4.87
CA HIS A 2 -8.88 -8.30 4.14
C HIS A 2 -7.90 -9.36 4.63
N ILE A 3 -8.34 -10.60 4.80
CA ILE A 3 -7.51 -11.69 5.35
C ILE A 3 -6.32 -12.05 4.43
N GLU A 4 -6.44 -11.92 3.11
CA GLU A 4 -5.36 -12.22 2.15
C GLU A 4 -4.25 -11.18 2.22
N LEU A 5 -4.55 -9.97 2.68
CA LEU A 5 -3.52 -8.94 2.84
C LEU A 5 -2.44 -9.42 3.82
N THR A 6 -2.77 -10.28 4.79
CA THR A 6 -1.80 -10.83 5.75
C THR A 6 -0.62 -11.51 5.07
N ASP A 7 -0.81 -12.16 3.92
CA ASP A 7 0.27 -12.79 3.17
C ASP A 7 1.27 -11.79 2.59
N HIS A 8 0.89 -10.52 2.49
CA HIS A 8 1.70 -9.42 1.94
C HIS A 8 2.25 -8.50 3.03
N LEU A 9 1.88 -8.69 4.30
CA LEU A 9 2.36 -7.85 5.41
C LEU A 9 3.70 -8.35 5.97
N ARG A 10 4.52 -7.43 6.44
CA ARG A 10 5.76 -7.68 7.20
C ARG A 10 5.73 -6.94 8.52
N CYS A 11 6.51 -7.43 9.49
CA CYS A 11 6.72 -6.71 10.74
C CYS A 11 7.33 -5.32 10.50
N PRO A 12 6.84 -4.27 11.18
CA PRO A 12 7.39 -2.91 11.05
C PRO A 12 8.69 -2.72 11.84
N VAL A 13 9.03 -3.65 12.74
CA VAL A 13 10.28 -3.63 13.54
C VAL A 13 11.48 -3.98 12.66
N ASP A 14 12.64 -3.37 12.95
CA ASP A 14 13.88 -3.61 12.22
C ASP A 14 14.50 -4.98 12.55
N HIS A 15 14.11 -5.97 11.76
CA HIS A 15 14.72 -7.29 11.68
C HIS A 15 14.50 -7.89 10.28
N GLU A 16 15.08 -9.05 10.01
CA GLU A 16 14.85 -9.78 8.75
C GLU A 16 13.35 -9.96 8.47
N GLU A 17 12.94 -9.78 7.21
CA GLU A 17 11.54 -9.83 6.84
C GLU A 17 10.88 -11.15 7.32
N SER A 18 9.79 -11.02 8.06
CA SER A 18 9.04 -12.15 8.59
C SER A 18 7.55 -11.94 8.37
N PHE A 19 6.82 -13.06 8.22
CA PHE A 19 5.37 -13.05 8.11
C PHE A 19 4.73 -12.63 9.44
N LEU A 20 3.50 -12.13 9.35
CA LEU A 20 2.66 -11.86 10.51
C LEU A 20 1.59 -12.94 10.64
N VAL A 21 1.27 -13.29 11.87
CA VAL A 21 0.18 -14.20 12.20
C VAL A 21 -1.05 -13.37 12.48
N LEU A 22 -2.12 -13.60 11.70
CA LEU A 22 -3.44 -13.01 11.94
C LEU A 22 -4.23 -13.84 12.95
N LEU A 23 -4.76 -13.17 13.97
CA LEU A 23 -5.68 -13.71 14.95
C LEU A 23 -7.02 -12.98 14.80
N PRO A 24 -7.96 -13.50 13.99
CA PRO A 24 -9.25 -12.87 13.80
C PRO A 24 -10.15 -13.10 15.03
N GLU A 25 -10.70 -12.04 15.59
CA GLU A 25 -11.73 -12.13 16.64
C GLU A 25 -13.14 -12.11 16.05
N ARG A 26 -13.33 -11.31 14.99
CA ARG A 26 -14.57 -11.26 14.22
C ARG A 26 -14.26 -11.22 12.74
N MET A 27 -15.06 -11.94 11.97
CA MET A 27 -15.01 -11.93 10.51
C MET A 27 -16.37 -11.55 9.92
N ASP A 28 -16.34 -10.81 8.81
CA ASP A 28 -17.47 -10.55 7.92
C ASP A 28 -17.05 -10.89 6.48
N GLY A 29 -17.44 -12.07 6.01
CA GLY A 29 -16.90 -12.62 4.77
C GLY A 29 -15.37 -12.76 4.83
N ARG A 30 -14.67 -11.99 3.99
CA ARG A 30 -13.19 -11.96 3.93
C ARG A 30 -12.59 -10.80 4.74
N LEU A 31 -13.43 -9.96 5.34
CA LEU A 31 -13.01 -8.87 6.19
C LEU A 31 -12.84 -9.33 7.63
N VAL A 32 -11.77 -8.83 8.25
CA VAL A 32 -11.50 -8.93 9.68
C VAL A 32 -11.69 -7.54 10.29
N PRO A 33 -12.93 -7.18 10.72
CA PRO A 33 -13.20 -5.91 11.39
C PRO A 33 -12.63 -5.83 12.81
N VAL A 34 -12.42 -6.97 13.48
CA VAL A 34 -11.82 -7.04 14.82
C VAL A 34 -10.81 -8.19 14.84
N GLY A 35 -9.59 -7.92 15.27
CA GLY A 35 -8.54 -8.92 15.33
C GLY A 35 -7.21 -8.34 15.76
N ALA A 36 -6.17 -9.17 15.69
CA ALA A 36 -4.80 -8.78 15.96
C ALA A 36 -3.80 -9.41 14.99
N LEU A 37 -2.66 -8.77 14.81
CA LEU A 37 -1.49 -9.32 14.13
C LEU A 37 -0.36 -9.48 15.13
N GLY A 38 0.43 -10.54 14.97
CA GLY A 38 1.63 -10.77 15.77
C GLY A 38 2.82 -11.22 14.92
N CYS A 39 4.01 -10.73 15.23
CA CYS A 39 5.27 -11.20 14.67
C CYS A 39 5.83 -12.34 15.51
N PRO A 40 6.00 -13.56 14.96
CA PRO A 40 6.51 -14.70 15.72
C PRO A 40 8.01 -14.61 16.02
N VAL A 41 8.73 -13.65 15.40
CA VAL A 41 10.17 -13.48 15.55
C VAL A 41 10.51 -12.54 16.71
N CYS A 42 9.91 -11.35 16.72
CA CYS A 42 10.24 -10.30 17.70
C CYS A 42 9.15 -10.06 18.76
N GLY A 43 7.98 -10.71 18.62
CA GLY A 43 6.86 -10.55 19.54
C GLY A 43 6.08 -9.24 19.39
N TRP A 44 6.37 -8.42 18.37
CA TRP A 44 5.54 -7.26 18.05
C TRP A 44 4.10 -7.67 17.77
N ASP A 45 3.13 -6.94 18.29
CA ASP A 45 1.71 -7.16 18.03
C ASP A 45 0.95 -5.83 17.85
N ALA A 46 -0.20 -5.92 17.19
CA ALA A 46 -1.16 -4.84 17.08
C ALA A 46 -2.58 -5.38 16.94
N GLY A 47 -3.48 -4.96 17.83
CA GLY A 47 -4.92 -5.23 17.77
C GLY A 47 -5.70 -4.07 17.15
N TRP A 48 -6.88 -4.36 16.60
CA TRP A 48 -7.81 -3.37 16.08
C TRP A 48 -9.27 -3.77 16.32
N THR A 49 -10.16 -2.78 16.34
CA THR A 49 -11.62 -2.96 16.54
C THR A 49 -12.48 -2.31 15.46
N ASP A 50 -11.87 -1.54 14.56
CA ASP A 50 -12.49 -0.72 13.51
C ASP A 50 -12.12 -1.19 12.09
N GLY A 51 -11.49 -2.36 11.99
CA GLY A 51 -10.99 -2.92 10.74
C GLY A 51 -9.70 -2.30 10.21
N ILE A 52 -9.06 -1.39 10.96
CA ILE A 52 -7.84 -0.65 10.57
C ILE A 52 -6.68 -1.04 11.50
N PRO A 53 -5.82 -1.98 11.09
CA PRO A 53 -4.61 -2.29 11.83
C PRO A 53 -3.66 -1.07 11.89
N ASP A 54 -3.09 -0.84 13.08
CA ASP A 54 -2.12 0.22 13.33
C ASP A 54 -0.71 -0.37 13.58
N PHE A 55 0.22 -0.04 12.68
CA PHE A 55 1.62 -0.47 12.69
C PHE A 55 2.57 0.53 13.35
N GLY A 56 2.05 1.42 14.21
CA GLY A 56 2.84 2.41 14.95
C GLY A 56 2.59 3.87 14.54
N GLY A 57 1.38 4.19 14.11
CA GLY A 57 0.90 5.54 13.82
C GLY A 57 0.97 5.88 12.34
N GLY A 58 1.53 7.05 12.01
CA GLY A 58 1.55 7.57 10.64
C GLY A 58 0.62 8.78 10.47
N THR A 59 1.05 9.72 9.64
CA THR A 59 0.27 10.94 9.37
C THR A 59 -0.75 10.64 8.29
N PRO A 60 -2.07 10.83 8.53
CA PRO A 60 -3.07 10.71 7.49
C PRO A 60 -2.77 11.66 6.34
N GLY A 61 -2.87 11.16 5.12
CA GLY A 61 -2.77 11.97 3.92
C GLY A 61 -3.94 12.95 3.80
N ALA A 62 -3.77 13.96 2.96
CA ALA A 62 -4.80 14.96 2.71
C ALA A 62 -4.83 15.43 1.25
N GLY A 63 -6.04 15.60 0.72
CA GLY A 63 -6.28 16.05 -0.64
C GLY A 63 -6.24 14.91 -1.67
N HIS A 64 -6.02 15.27 -2.93
CA HIS A 64 -5.95 14.35 -4.07
C HIS A 64 -4.58 14.46 -4.75
N PRO A 65 -4.09 13.38 -5.38
CA PRO A 65 -2.89 13.45 -6.19
C PRO A 65 -3.11 14.29 -7.46
N GLN A 66 -2.02 14.67 -8.13
CA GLN A 66 -2.02 15.48 -9.36
C GLN A 66 -2.61 14.79 -10.61
N PHE A 67 -2.94 13.50 -10.52
CA PHE A 67 -3.49 12.70 -11.60
C PHE A 67 -4.74 11.96 -11.11
N ASP A 68 -5.64 11.65 -12.04
CA ASP A 68 -6.84 10.86 -11.78
C ASP A 68 -6.57 9.35 -11.80
N ALA A 69 -7.60 8.55 -11.50
CA ALA A 69 -7.49 7.09 -11.45
C ALA A 69 -7.18 6.48 -12.84
N ALA A 70 -7.72 7.03 -13.92
CA ALA A 70 -7.43 6.57 -15.27
C ALA A 70 -5.96 6.81 -15.66
N GLY A 71 -5.43 7.99 -15.34
CA GLY A 71 -4.02 8.33 -15.46
C GLY A 71 -3.14 7.40 -14.64
N ALA A 72 -3.53 7.13 -13.38
CA ALA A 72 -2.82 6.19 -12.51
C ALA A 72 -2.70 4.79 -13.14
N VAL A 73 -3.80 4.22 -13.67
CA VAL A 73 -3.80 2.92 -14.36
C VAL A 73 -2.85 2.92 -15.55
N ALA A 74 -2.89 3.97 -16.38
CA ALA A 74 -2.04 4.08 -17.56
C ALA A 74 -0.55 4.17 -17.19
N LEU A 75 -0.21 4.95 -16.16
CA LEU A 75 1.16 5.13 -15.68
C LEU A 75 1.70 3.83 -15.07
N LEU A 76 0.90 3.14 -14.25
CA LEU A 76 1.23 1.84 -13.67
C LEU A 76 1.39 0.75 -14.74
N GLY A 77 0.67 0.85 -15.87
CA GLY A 77 0.72 -0.13 -16.94
C GLY A 77 0.29 -1.52 -16.48
N ILE A 78 -0.68 -1.58 -15.55
CA ILE A 78 -1.22 -2.82 -14.99
C ILE A 78 -2.39 -3.30 -15.85
N ASP A 79 -2.43 -4.61 -16.10
CA ASP A 79 -3.52 -5.32 -16.77
C ASP A 79 -3.92 -6.60 -16.03
N GLY A 80 -5.14 -7.10 -16.28
CA GLY A 80 -5.63 -8.36 -15.73
C GLY A 80 -5.87 -8.40 -14.21
N PRO A 81 -6.53 -9.46 -13.70
CA PRO A 81 -6.90 -9.58 -12.30
C PRO A 81 -5.75 -10.11 -11.42
N GLY A 82 -5.92 -9.99 -10.09
CA GLY A 82 -5.07 -10.59 -9.08
C GLY A 82 -3.98 -9.66 -8.53
N GLY A 83 -3.44 -10.03 -7.36
CA GLY A 83 -2.41 -9.26 -6.66
C GLY A 83 -2.96 -8.02 -5.95
N TRP A 84 -2.03 -7.17 -5.50
CA TRP A 84 -2.34 -6.00 -4.68
C TRP A 84 -1.73 -4.72 -5.23
N LEU A 85 -2.47 -3.61 -5.09
CA LEU A 85 -2.03 -2.25 -5.33
C LEU A 85 -2.02 -1.48 -4.00
N ALA A 86 -0.93 -0.79 -3.69
CA ALA A 86 -0.86 0.09 -2.52
C ALA A 86 -0.97 1.57 -2.90
N LEU A 87 -1.71 2.33 -2.08
CA LEU A 87 -1.94 3.76 -2.23
C LEU A 87 -1.49 4.47 -0.94
N ALA A 88 -0.40 5.25 -0.98
CA ALA A 88 0.17 5.88 0.21
C ALA A 88 -0.19 7.37 0.30
N GLY A 89 -0.62 7.81 1.48
CA GLY A 89 -0.98 9.20 1.75
C GLY A 89 -2.18 9.64 0.93
N ARG A 90 -2.13 10.83 0.32
CA ARG A 90 -3.23 11.37 -0.50
C ARG A 90 -3.59 10.52 -1.71
N ALA A 91 -2.71 9.62 -2.16
CA ALA A 91 -3.03 8.66 -3.21
C ALA A 91 -4.21 7.75 -2.82
N GLY A 92 -4.48 7.60 -1.52
CA GLY A 92 -5.65 6.87 -1.02
C GLY A 92 -6.98 7.41 -1.57
N ALA A 93 -7.06 8.69 -1.94
CA ALA A 93 -8.27 9.28 -2.54
C ALA A 93 -8.69 8.60 -3.86
N LEU A 94 -7.75 7.93 -4.55
CA LEU A 94 -8.02 7.21 -5.79
C LEU A 94 -8.63 5.81 -5.57
N ALA A 95 -8.72 5.33 -4.33
CA ALA A 95 -9.02 3.92 -4.03
C ALA A 95 -10.33 3.42 -4.63
N ALA A 96 -11.43 4.19 -4.49
CA ALA A 96 -12.75 3.78 -4.98
C ALA A 96 -12.77 3.65 -6.51
N GLU A 97 -12.30 4.68 -7.22
CA GLU A 97 -12.24 4.68 -8.69
C GLU A 97 -11.29 3.59 -9.22
N LEU A 98 -10.15 3.36 -8.56
CA LEU A 98 -9.24 2.30 -8.95
C LEU A 98 -9.83 0.90 -8.75
N ALA A 99 -10.65 0.69 -7.71
CA ALA A 99 -11.34 -0.58 -7.49
C ALA A 99 -12.33 -0.89 -8.63
N GLU A 100 -12.98 0.14 -9.19
CA GLU A 100 -13.88 0.00 -10.34
C GLU A 100 -13.10 -0.28 -11.65
N LEU A 101 -11.98 0.42 -11.87
CA LEU A 101 -11.17 0.28 -13.08
C LEU A 101 -10.34 -1.02 -13.12
N LEU A 102 -9.97 -1.57 -11.96
CA LEU A 102 -9.12 -2.75 -11.83
C LEU A 102 -9.83 -3.90 -11.09
N PRO A 103 -10.94 -4.43 -11.64
CA PRO A 103 -11.70 -5.47 -10.97
C PRO A 103 -10.84 -6.71 -10.74
N GLY A 104 -10.81 -7.18 -9.49
CA GLY A 104 -10.04 -8.36 -9.07
C GLY A 104 -8.62 -8.08 -8.60
N ILE A 105 -8.19 -6.81 -8.52
CA ILE A 105 -6.96 -6.41 -7.81
C ILE A 105 -7.35 -5.92 -6.40
N GLY A 106 -6.68 -6.44 -5.36
CA GLY A 106 -6.87 -5.95 -4.00
C GLY A 106 -6.24 -4.57 -3.81
N ILE A 107 -6.91 -3.66 -3.11
CA ILE A 107 -6.39 -2.33 -2.84
C ILE A 107 -6.09 -2.18 -1.34
N VAL A 108 -4.89 -1.67 -1.04
CA VAL A 108 -4.51 -1.26 0.32
C VAL A 108 -4.16 0.22 0.35
N ALA A 109 -4.92 1.01 1.10
CA ALA A 109 -4.57 2.39 1.38
C ALA A 109 -3.73 2.47 2.66
N VAL A 110 -2.55 3.07 2.56
CA VAL A 110 -1.59 3.25 3.65
C VAL A 110 -1.58 4.70 4.06
N ASN A 111 -1.94 4.97 5.32
CA ASN A 111 -2.13 6.33 5.83
C ASN A 111 -3.03 7.21 4.94
N PRO A 112 -4.17 6.74 4.38
CA PRO A 112 -5.09 7.63 3.68
C PRO A 112 -5.69 8.68 4.62
N ALA A 113 -6.39 9.65 4.04
CA ALA A 113 -7.26 10.55 4.77
C ALA A 113 -8.25 9.80 5.68
N THR A 114 -8.64 10.44 6.79
CA THR A 114 -9.38 9.80 7.89
C THR A 114 -10.79 9.32 7.52
N GLU A 115 -11.37 9.92 6.50
CA GLU A 115 -12.67 9.58 5.93
C GLU A 115 -12.66 8.27 5.13
N ILE A 116 -11.47 7.80 4.71
CA ILE A 116 -11.32 6.55 3.97
C ILE A 116 -11.40 5.38 4.94
N SER A 117 -12.45 4.58 4.78
CA SER A 117 -12.75 3.41 5.60
C SER A 117 -12.58 2.12 4.79
N PRO A 118 -12.18 1.01 5.42
CA PRO A 118 -12.08 -0.27 4.75
C PRO A 118 -13.46 -0.82 4.35
N ASP A 119 -13.51 -1.57 3.26
CA ASP A 119 -14.70 -2.25 2.75
C ASP A 119 -14.33 -3.56 2.06
N ASN A 120 -15.28 -4.18 1.33
CA ASN A 120 -15.09 -5.48 0.66
C ASN A 120 -14.05 -5.49 -0.48
N VAL A 121 -13.44 -4.37 -0.85
CA VAL A 121 -12.37 -4.28 -1.87
C VAL A 121 -11.14 -3.52 -1.37
N LEU A 122 -11.30 -2.67 -0.36
CA LEU A 122 -10.28 -1.80 0.19
C LEU A 122 -9.88 -2.21 1.62
N SER A 123 -8.59 -2.47 1.83
CA SER A 123 -7.98 -2.46 3.17
C SER A 123 -7.39 -1.09 3.49
N VAL A 124 -7.43 -0.69 4.76
CA VAL A 124 -6.80 0.53 5.25
C VAL A 124 -5.82 0.16 6.35
N LEU A 125 -4.61 0.73 6.30
CA LEU A 125 -3.57 0.56 7.32
C LEU A 125 -3.11 1.93 7.84
N ARG A 126 -2.75 1.98 9.12
CA ARG A 126 -1.95 3.07 9.71
C ARG A 126 -0.54 2.56 9.93
N THR A 127 0.46 3.33 9.51
CA THR A 127 1.85 2.98 9.80
C THR A 127 2.84 4.16 9.83
N ALA A 128 3.84 4.10 10.69
CA ALA A 128 5.05 4.94 10.59
C ALA A 128 6.13 4.34 9.67
N ALA A 129 6.13 3.02 9.45
CA ALA A 129 7.12 2.31 8.64
C ALA A 129 6.44 1.32 7.68
N TRP A 130 6.87 1.25 6.42
CA TRP A 130 6.15 0.48 5.39
C TRP A 130 5.93 -1.00 5.76
N PRO A 131 4.66 -1.43 5.96
CA PRO A 131 4.33 -2.73 6.53
C PRO A 131 4.08 -3.80 5.47
N LEU A 132 4.41 -3.55 4.19
CA LEU A 132 4.24 -4.51 3.10
C LEU A 132 5.59 -5.11 2.70
N LYS A 133 5.60 -6.41 2.42
CA LYS A 133 6.77 -7.19 2.01
C LYS A 133 7.42 -6.65 0.75
N ARG A 134 8.72 -6.89 0.60
CA ARG A 134 9.42 -6.63 -0.66
C ARG A 134 8.86 -7.54 -1.77
N HIS A 135 8.81 -7.03 -3.00
CA HIS A 135 8.39 -7.81 -4.18
C HIS A 135 7.02 -8.53 -4.03
N ALA A 136 6.05 -7.88 -3.40
CA ALA A 136 4.75 -8.45 -3.08
C ALA A 136 3.57 -7.78 -3.81
N LEU A 137 3.79 -6.59 -4.38
CA LEU A 137 2.74 -5.76 -4.97
C LEU A 137 2.88 -5.66 -6.49
N ARG A 138 1.74 -5.49 -7.16
CA ARG A 138 1.68 -5.23 -8.61
C ARG A 138 2.03 -3.79 -8.97
N GLY A 139 1.91 -2.89 -8.01
CA GLY A 139 2.30 -1.50 -8.15
C GLY A 139 2.10 -0.75 -6.85
N VAL A 140 2.57 0.48 -6.83
CA VAL A 140 2.33 1.42 -5.73
C VAL A 140 2.14 2.82 -6.28
N ILE A 141 1.27 3.59 -5.63
CA ILE A 141 1.09 5.02 -5.86
C ILE A 141 1.46 5.74 -4.57
N VAL A 142 2.46 6.63 -4.63
CA VAL A 142 2.94 7.39 -3.48
C VAL A 142 2.56 8.85 -3.62
N GLY A 143 1.67 9.32 -2.75
CA GLY A 143 1.32 10.74 -2.67
C GLY A 143 2.48 11.60 -2.15
N ALA A 144 2.44 12.90 -2.45
CA ALA A 144 3.49 13.84 -2.04
C ALA A 144 3.68 13.92 -0.51
N ASP A 145 2.64 13.60 0.26
CA ASP A 145 2.64 13.55 1.73
C ASP A 145 3.16 12.23 2.31
N ALA A 146 3.50 11.25 1.46
CA ALA A 146 4.03 9.96 1.84
C ALA A 146 5.49 9.74 1.38
N GLU A 147 6.23 10.82 1.08
CA GLU A 147 7.62 10.77 0.59
C GLU A 147 8.54 9.93 1.47
N ALA A 148 8.39 10.01 2.80
CA ALA A 148 9.18 9.24 3.76
C ALA A 148 9.02 7.71 3.61
N LEU A 149 7.90 7.25 3.04
CA LEU A 149 7.63 5.83 2.78
C LEU A 149 8.05 5.40 1.37
N ALA A 150 8.36 6.33 0.47
CA ALA A 150 8.46 6.10 -0.97
C ALA A 150 9.49 5.01 -1.34
N GLY A 151 10.65 4.98 -0.68
CA GLY A 151 11.69 3.98 -0.96
C GLY A 151 11.27 2.55 -0.59
N ALA A 152 10.66 2.39 0.59
CA ALA A 152 10.16 1.09 1.03
C ALA A 152 8.91 0.66 0.25
N ALA A 153 8.07 1.62 -0.12
CA ALA A 153 6.94 1.44 -1.02
C ALA A 153 7.41 0.91 -2.38
N LEU A 154 8.40 1.55 -3.01
CA LEU A 154 8.97 1.09 -4.28
C LEU A 154 9.54 -0.34 -4.15
N ALA A 155 10.25 -0.65 -3.07
CA ALA A 155 10.82 -1.98 -2.84
C ALA A 155 9.76 -3.11 -2.72
N SER A 156 8.51 -2.76 -2.40
CA SER A 156 7.40 -3.72 -2.35
C SER A 156 6.85 -4.10 -3.73
N VAL A 157 7.22 -3.39 -4.79
CA VAL A 157 6.79 -3.70 -6.16
C VAL A 157 7.56 -4.92 -6.70
N LEU A 158 6.87 -5.79 -7.43
CA LEU A 158 7.48 -6.91 -8.16
C LEU A 158 8.41 -6.39 -9.28
N PRO A 159 9.55 -7.06 -9.54
CA PRO A 159 10.44 -6.71 -10.65
C PRO A 159 9.72 -6.63 -11.99
N GLY A 160 10.09 -5.65 -12.83
CA GLY A 160 9.49 -5.37 -14.13
C GLY A 160 8.19 -4.55 -14.09
N LEU A 161 7.53 -4.45 -12.93
CA LEU A 161 6.32 -3.65 -12.74
C LEU A 161 6.64 -2.21 -12.36
N ARG A 162 5.62 -1.38 -12.17
CA ARG A 162 5.80 0.07 -12.04
C ARG A 162 5.29 0.62 -10.71
N ALA A 163 5.95 1.69 -10.28
CA ALA A 163 5.50 2.57 -9.23
C ALA A 163 5.27 3.97 -9.81
N VAL A 164 4.29 4.67 -9.26
CA VAL A 164 4.00 6.07 -9.56
C VAL A 164 4.13 6.84 -8.27
N GLY A 165 4.63 8.06 -8.33
CA GLY A 165 4.52 8.93 -7.18
C GLY A 165 4.68 10.39 -7.52
N GLU A 166 4.30 11.20 -6.55
CA GLU A 166 4.50 12.64 -6.59
C GLU A 166 5.82 13.00 -5.92
N GLY A 167 6.41 14.11 -6.34
CA GLY A 167 7.71 14.60 -5.89
C GLY A 167 8.67 14.85 -7.04
N THR A 168 9.79 15.50 -6.72
CA THR A 168 10.78 15.92 -7.72
C THR A 168 11.86 14.88 -7.97
N SER A 169 12.08 13.94 -7.04
CA SER A 169 13.10 12.89 -7.17
C SER A 169 12.57 11.54 -6.68
N PRO A 170 12.41 10.53 -7.56
CA PRO A 170 12.06 9.19 -7.14
C PRO A 170 13.20 8.54 -6.33
N PRO A 171 12.90 7.70 -5.33
CA PRO A 171 13.88 6.99 -4.52
C PRO A 171 14.41 5.74 -5.24
N LEU A 172 15.12 5.93 -6.36
CA LEU A 172 15.61 4.84 -7.20
C LEU A 172 16.62 3.95 -6.46
N GLY A 173 16.39 2.64 -6.48
CA GLY A 173 17.35 1.62 -6.05
C GLY A 173 18.14 1.02 -7.21
N PRO A 174 19.06 0.09 -6.92
CA PRO A 174 19.82 -0.62 -7.96
C PRO A 174 18.89 -1.37 -8.93
N GLY A 175 19.08 -1.15 -10.22
CA GLY A 175 18.30 -1.78 -11.29
C GLY A 175 16.98 -1.08 -11.62
N ASP A 176 16.54 -0.11 -10.81
CA ASP A 176 15.31 0.64 -11.09
C ASP A 176 15.52 1.63 -12.24
N GLU A 177 14.51 1.78 -13.09
CA GLU A 177 14.53 2.62 -14.28
C GLU A 177 13.47 3.73 -14.16
N LEU A 178 13.90 4.99 -14.24
CA LEU A 178 12.98 6.12 -14.37
C LEU A 178 12.42 6.15 -15.80
N LEU A 179 11.15 5.78 -15.97
CA LEU A 179 10.48 5.75 -17.27
C LEU A 179 10.01 7.13 -17.71
N ALA A 180 9.52 7.93 -16.76
CA ALA A 180 9.00 9.27 -17.03
C ALA A 180 9.06 10.14 -15.77
N GLY A 181 9.25 11.45 -15.96
CA GLY A 181 9.19 12.45 -14.89
C GLY A 181 8.76 13.80 -15.46
N ALA A 182 7.63 14.32 -14.99
CA ALA A 182 7.11 15.63 -15.40
C ALA A 182 6.07 16.15 -14.40
N GLY A 183 5.98 17.47 -14.23
CA GLY A 183 4.91 18.09 -13.44
C GLY A 183 4.93 17.79 -11.93
N GLY A 184 6.02 17.24 -11.41
CA GLY A 184 6.07 16.74 -10.03
C GLY A 184 5.55 15.32 -9.87
N VAL A 185 5.40 14.56 -10.96
CA VAL A 185 5.05 13.14 -10.98
C VAL A 185 6.19 12.36 -11.62
N TRP A 186 6.48 11.19 -11.07
CA TRP A 186 7.46 10.23 -11.60
C TRP A 186 6.84 8.86 -11.80
N VAL A 187 7.37 8.11 -12.76
CA VAL A 187 7.05 6.71 -13.03
C VAL A 187 8.33 5.91 -13.07
N VAL A 188 8.43 4.91 -12.19
CA VAL A 188 9.60 4.04 -12.06
C VAL A 188 9.21 2.63 -12.43
N ARG A 189 10.04 1.95 -13.23
CA ARG A 189 10.01 0.50 -13.38
C ARG A 189 10.96 -0.10 -12.35
N LYS A 190 10.45 -1.06 -11.57
CA LYS A 190 11.21 -1.80 -10.59
C LYS A 190 12.18 -2.75 -11.30
N GLY A 191 13.45 -2.72 -10.93
CA GLY A 191 14.48 -3.67 -11.37
C GLY A 191 14.37 -5.05 -10.74
#